data_AF-A0A3D1RGM4-F1
#
_entry.id   AF-A0A3D1RGM4-F1
#
_cell.length_a   1.000
_cell.length_b   1.000
_cell.length_c   1.000
_cell.angle_alpha   90.00
_cell.angle_beta   90.00
_cell.angle_gamma   90.00
#
_symmetry.space_group_name_H-M   'P 1'
#
loop_
_entity.id
_entity.type
_entity.pdbx_description
1 polymer ?
#
loop_
_entity_poly.entity_id
_entity_poly.type
_entity_poly.pdbx_seq_one_letter_code
_entity_poly.pdbx_strand_id
1 'polypeptide(L)'
;MKLVTYLKDEQEQLAILVNGLLYDTDLLHPNLPISMAMFLNFWEESYPLALAAEQRILSGGLQQLHGVPFQSSHILAPVPHPTSCRDGYAFRQHVAAARRNRKVDMIEEFDQYPIFYFTNHNSIQGPGNIYCMPDHFNKLDFELEAAVVICQPGRNIPAEKADAYIGGLMIMNDMSART
;
A
#
# COMPACT_ATOMS: atom_id res chain seq x y z
N MET A 1 -5.47 -7.89 10.98
CA MET A 1 -4.03 -7.74 10.74
C MET A 1 -3.65 -6.44 10.07
N LYS A 2 -2.61 -5.79 10.60
CA LYS A 2 -1.91 -4.66 9.96
C LYS A 2 -0.46 -5.07 9.70
N LEU A 3 -0.04 -5.00 8.45
CA LEU A 3 1.33 -5.28 8.03
C LEU A 3 2.09 -3.97 7.81
N VAL A 4 3.36 -3.95 8.20
CA VAL A 4 4.23 -2.78 8.08
C VAL A 4 5.56 -3.24 7.52
N THR A 5 6.08 -2.47 6.56
CA THR A 5 7.47 -2.60 6.12
C THR A 5 8.28 -1.46 6.74
N TYR A 6 9.41 -1.76 7.35
CA TYR A 6 10.29 -0.77 7.96
C TYR A 6 11.76 -1.13 7.72
N LEU A 7 12.67 -0.19 7.97
CA LEU A 7 14.11 -0.46 7.93
C LEU A 7 14.60 -0.93 9.29
N LYS A 8 15.25 -2.09 9.30
CA LYS A 8 15.96 -2.66 10.43
C LYS A 8 17.39 -2.97 10.00
N ASP A 9 18.37 -2.37 10.66
CA ASP A 9 19.80 -2.54 10.32
C ASP A 9 20.09 -2.29 8.82
N GLU A 10 19.49 -1.22 8.26
CA GLU A 10 19.57 -0.84 6.83
C GLU A 10 18.97 -1.86 5.84
N GLN A 11 18.19 -2.82 6.33
CA GLN A 11 17.49 -3.82 5.51
C GLN A 11 15.99 -3.71 5.67
N GLU A 12 15.26 -4.06 4.61
CA GLU A 12 13.79 -4.12 4.66
C GLU A 12 13.33 -5.27 5.55
N GLN A 13 12.39 -4.95 6.44
CA GLN A 13 11.79 -5.89 7.37
C GLN A 13 10.26 -5.75 7.33
N LEU A 14 9.59 -6.88 7.15
CA LEU A 14 8.15 -7.03 7.30
C LEU A 14 7.83 -7.33 8.76
N ALA A 15 6.79 -6.68 9.27
CA ALA A 15 6.31 -6.86 10.63
C ALA A 15 4.78 -6.80 10.71
N ILE A 16 4.23 -7.44 11.74
CA ILE A 16 2.84 -7.27 12.16
C ILE A 16 2.79 -6.16 13.20
N LEU A 17 1.92 -5.16 12.99
CA LEU A 17 1.70 -4.08 13.94
C LEU A 17 0.58 -4.44 14.92
N VAL A 18 0.93 -4.59 16.20
CA VAL A 18 -0.01 -4.86 17.29
C VAL A 18 0.27 -3.91 18.46
N ASN A 19 -0.74 -3.18 18.92
CA ASN A 19 -0.65 -2.27 20.08
C ASN A 19 0.52 -1.26 20.02
N GLY A 20 0.86 -0.76 18.83
CA GLY A 20 1.96 0.20 18.63
C GLY A 20 3.35 -0.43 18.53
N LEU A 21 3.45 -1.76 18.59
CA LEU A 21 4.69 -2.52 18.46
C LEU A 21 4.70 -3.30 17.15
N LEU A 22 5.87 -3.34 16.52
CA LEU A 22 6.21 -4.11 15.34
C LEU A 22 6.79 -5.45 15.77
N TYR A 23 6.21 -6.52 15.25
CA TYR A 23 6.69 -7.88 15.46
C TYR A 23 7.15 -8.46 14.12
N ASP A 24 8.47 -8.64 14.00
CA ASP A 24 9.14 -9.13 12.79
C ASP A 24 8.62 -10.52 12.41
N THR A 25 8.17 -10.66 11.17
CA THR A 25 7.46 -11.87 10.71
C THR A 25 8.34 -13.13 10.76
N ASP A 26 9.62 -13.02 10.44
CA ASP A 26 10.61 -14.12 10.49
C ASP A 26 10.88 -14.62 11.91
N LEU A 27 10.68 -13.79 12.94
CA LEU A 27 10.77 -14.19 14.35
C LEU A 27 9.48 -14.84 14.87
N LEU A 28 8.35 -14.59 14.20
CA LEU A 28 7.05 -15.13 14.61
C LEU A 28 6.83 -16.58 14.14
N HIS A 29 7.38 -16.93 12.97
CA HIS A 29 7.28 -18.27 12.40
C HIS A 29 8.38 -18.49 11.33
N PRO A 30 9.05 -19.67 11.30
CA PRO A 30 10.17 -19.91 10.39
C PRO A 30 9.83 -19.85 8.89
N ASN A 31 8.54 -20.06 8.54
CA ASN A 31 8.06 -19.98 7.16
C ASN A 31 7.44 -18.63 6.80
N LEU A 32 7.38 -17.68 7.74
CA LEU A 32 6.90 -16.34 7.40
C LEU A 32 8.04 -15.55 6.74
N PRO A 33 7.77 -14.88 5.60
CA PRO A 33 8.80 -14.16 4.88
C PRO A 33 9.18 -12.86 5.58
N ILE A 34 10.43 -12.44 5.40
CA ILE A 34 11.00 -11.19 5.94
C ILE A 34 10.58 -9.95 5.14
N SER A 35 10.07 -10.08 3.92
CA SER A 35 9.73 -8.94 3.06
C SER A 35 8.28 -8.99 2.54
N MET A 36 7.69 -7.81 2.32
CA MET A 36 6.33 -7.70 1.77
C MET A 36 6.21 -8.33 0.38
N ALA A 37 7.22 -8.18 -0.47
CA ALA A 37 7.23 -8.77 -1.81
C ALA A 37 7.10 -10.30 -1.77
N MET A 38 7.87 -10.96 -0.89
CA MET A 38 7.74 -12.40 -0.69
C MET A 38 6.40 -12.77 -0.07
N PHE A 39 5.91 -11.99 0.90
CA PHE A 39 4.60 -12.21 1.52
C PHE A 39 3.46 -12.22 0.51
N LEU A 40 3.45 -11.27 -0.42
CA LEU A 40 2.44 -11.18 -1.46
C LEU A 40 2.60 -12.29 -2.52
N ASN A 41 3.83 -12.68 -2.85
CA ASN A 41 4.08 -13.75 -3.82
C ASN A 41 3.70 -15.15 -3.28
N PHE A 42 3.77 -15.35 -1.97
CA PHE A 42 3.39 -16.60 -1.28
C PHE A 42 2.18 -16.38 -0.36
N TRP A 43 1.19 -15.65 -0.87
CA TRP A 43 0.04 -15.20 -0.07
C TRP A 43 -0.76 -16.35 0.54
N GLU A 44 -1.05 -17.40 -0.25
CA GLU A 44 -1.89 -18.52 0.21
C GLU A 44 -1.26 -19.27 1.40
N GLU A 45 0.06 -19.41 1.42
CA GLU A 45 0.80 -20.02 2.52
C GLU A 45 1.06 -19.03 3.67
N SER A 46 1.44 -17.80 3.36
CA SER A 46 1.91 -16.82 4.35
C SER A 46 0.76 -16.20 5.15
N TYR A 47 -0.38 -15.93 4.51
CA TYR A 47 -1.48 -15.22 5.14
C TYR A 47 -2.09 -15.96 6.34
N PRO A 48 -2.43 -17.27 6.26
CA PRO A 48 -2.94 -18.00 7.42
C PRO A 48 -1.94 -18.07 8.58
N LEU A 49 -0.65 -18.20 8.28
CA LEU A 49 0.43 -18.22 9.28
C LEU A 49 0.55 -16.87 9.99
N ALA A 50 0.48 -15.76 9.25
CA ALA A 50 0.55 -14.42 9.82
C ALA A 50 -0.68 -14.11 10.67
N LEU A 51 -1.87 -14.54 10.24
CA LEU A 51 -3.08 -14.40 11.04
C LEU A 51 -2.97 -15.19 12.35
N ALA A 52 -2.50 -16.43 12.30
CA ALA A 52 -2.26 -17.24 13.50
C ALA A 52 -1.20 -16.61 14.42
N ALA A 53 -0.14 -16.05 13.86
CA ALA A 53 0.88 -15.32 14.61
C ALA A 53 0.30 -14.08 15.30
N GLU A 54 -0.49 -13.26 14.60
CA GLU A 54 -1.19 -12.10 15.19
C GLU A 54 -2.06 -12.53 16.38
N GLN A 55 -2.84 -13.62 16.24
CA GLN A 55 -3.66 -14.13 17.34
C GLN A 55 -2.83 -14.60 18.54
N ARG A 56 -1.65 -15.22 18.30
CA ARG A 56 -0.72 -15.61 19.38
C ARG A 56 -0.13 -14.39 20.09
N ILE A 57 0.14 -13.29 19.39
CA ILE A 57 0.56 -12.02 20.01
C ILE A 57 -0.57 -11.49 20.90
N LEU A 58 -1.79 -11.37 20.34
CA LEU A 58 -2.95 -10.79 21.04
C LEU A 58 -3.38 -11.59 22.28
N SER A 59 -3.21 -12.90 22.25
CA SER A 59 -3.49 -13.79 23.40
C SER A 59 -2.36 -13.84 24.44
N GLY A 60 -1.25 -13.13 24.22
CA GLY A 60 -0.10 -13.12 25.12
C GLY A 60 0.76 -14.40 25.05
N GLY A 61 0.61 -15.22 24.02
CA GLY A 61 1.37 -16.46 23.83
C GLY A 61 2.83 -16.25 23.42
N LEU A 62 3.24 -15.00 23.15
CA LEU A 62 4.59 -14.62 22.69
C LEU A 62 5.24 -13.58 23.60
N GLN A 63 5.03 -13.66 24.92
CA GLN A 63 5.57 -12.70 25.90
C GLN A 63 7.10 -12.53 25.88
N GLN A 64 7.84 -13.54 25.41
CA GLN A 64 9.30 -13.46 25.28
C GLN A 64 9.77 -12.71 24.02
N LEU A 65 8.88 -12.49 23.05
CA LEU A 65 9.20 -11.71 21.86
C LEU A 65 8.95 -10.23 22.14
N HIS A 66 10.04 -9.47 22.13
CA HIS A 66 9.99 -8.02 22.26
C HIS A 66 9.71 -7.40 20.89
N GLY A 67 8.56 -6.72 20.78
CA GLY A 67 8.26 -5.91 19.61
C GLY A 67 9.03 -4.60 19.62
N VAL A 68 9.28 -4.04 18.44
CA VAL A 68 9.95 -2.75 18.25
C VAL A 68 8.90 -1.62 18.21
N PRO A 69 9.07 -0.49 18.91
CA PRO A 69 8.06 0.58 18.88
C PRO A 69 7.92 1.21 17.49
N PHE A 70 6.70 1.20 16.93
CA PHE A 70 6.40 1.71 15.59
C PHE A 70 6.81 3.18 15.43
N GLN A 71 6.58 4.01 16.44
CA GLN A 71 6.82 5.45 16.39
C GLN A 71 8.30 5.83 16.33
N SER A 72 9.19 4.94 16.76
CA SER A 72 10.65 5.16 16.70
C SER A 72 11.33 4.43 15.54
N SER A 73 10.55 3.71 14.73
CA SER A 73 11.06 2.96 13.57
C SER A 73 11.01 3.79 12.30
N HIS A 74 11.96 3.54 11.39
CA HIS A 74 11.94 4.11 10.06
C HIS A 74 10.98 3.32 9.17
N ILE A 75 9.76 3.81 9.03
CA ILE A 75 8.69 3.16 8.26
C ILE A 75 8.85 3.41 6.76
N LEU A 76 8.75 2.34 5.96
CA LEU A 76 8.72 2.40 4.50
C LEU A 76 7.27 2.37 4.00
N ALA A 77 7.08 2.51 2.68
CA ALA A 77 5.78 2.22 2.09
C ALA A 77 5.41 0.75 2.40
N PRO A 78 4.15 0.40 2.68
CA PRO A 78 3.77 -0.98 2.97
C PRO A 78 4.25 -1.96 1.89
N VAL A 79 4.14 -1.57 0.61
CA VAL A 79 4.74 -2.26 -0.55
C VAL A 79 5.79 -1.33 -1.16
N PRO A 80 7.09 -1.45 -0.81
CA PRO A 80 8.10 -0.49 -1.27
C PRO A 80 8.40 -0.60 -2.77
N HIS A 81 8.38 -1.82 -3.32
CA HIS A 81 8.74 -2.11 -4.71
C HIS A 81 7.60 -2.83 -5.43
N PRO A 82 6.42 -2.21 -5.65
CA PRO A 82 5.34 -2.86 -6.36
C PRO A 82 5.74 -3.08 -7.81
N THR A 83 5.40 -4.23 -8.39
CA THR A 83 5.74 -4.55 -9.80
C THR A 83 4.92 -3.75 -10.81
N SER A 84 3.83 -3.12 -10.35
CA SER A 84 2.97 -2.23 -11.13
C SER A 84 2.19 -1.32 -10.19
N CYS A 85 1.95 -0.08 -10.60
CA CYS A 85 1.05 0.84 -9.93
C CYS A 85 0.10 1.41 -10.99
N ARG A 86 -1.20 1.30 -10.74
CA ARG A 86 -2.27 1.77 -11.65
C ARG A 86 -3.13 2.74 -10.87
N ASP A 87 -3.08 3.99 -11.28
CA ASP A 87 -3.85 5.05 -10.65
C ASP A 87 -5.16 5.29 -11.43
N GLY A 88 -6.27 5.23 -10.69
CA GLY A 88 -7.62 5.15 -11.22
C GLY A 88 -8.43 6.41 -10.91
N TYR A 89 -9.12 6.91 -11.92
CA TYR A 89 -10.03 8.05 -11.82
C TYR A 89 -11.42 7.59 -11.32
N ALA A 90 -11.50 7.16 -10.06
CA ALA A 90 -12.71 6.56 -9.52
C ALA A 90 -13.74 7.58 -8.98
N PHE A 91 -13.32 8.81 -8.70
CA PHE A 91 -14.18 9.82 -8.03
C PHE A 91 -14.70 10.87 -9.01
N ARG A 92 -15.93 10.67 -9.50
CA ARG A 92 -16.57 11.57 -10.48
C ARG A 92 -16.52 13.06 -10.12
N GLN A 93 -16.71 13.38 -8.84
CA GLN A 93 -16.69 14.78 -8.37
C GLN A 93 -15.32 15.44 -8.57
N HIS A 94 -14.23 14.72 -8.29
CA HIS A 94 -12.87 15.20 -8.50
C HIS A 94 -12.63 15.52 -9.98
N VAL A 95 -12.99 14.58 -10.86
CA VAL A 95 -12.83 14.74 -12.32
C VAL A 95 -13.66 15.91 -12.85
N ALA A 96 -14.91 16.02 -12.40
CA ALA A 96 -15.78 17.12 -12.80
C ALA A 96 -15.24 18.50 -12.36
N ALA A 97 -14.62 18.59 -11.18
CA ALA A 97 -13.97 19.81 -10.72
C ALA A 97 -12.75 20.17 -11.58
N ALA A 98 -11.87 19.21 -11.87
CA ALA A 98 -10.70 19.43 -12.72
C ALA A 98 -11.09 19.86 -14.14
N ARG A 99 -12.13 19.24 -14.72
CA ARG A 99 -12.65 19.58 -16.04
C ARG A 99 -13.32 20.96 -16.09
N ARG A 100 -14.07 21.33 -15.04
CA ARG A 100 -14.64 22.68 -14.90
C ARG A 100 -13.55 23.76 -14.90
N ASN A 101 -12.44 23.53 -14.20
CA ASN A 101 -11.30 24.46 -14.19
C ASN A 101 -10.68 24.64 -15.59
N ARG A 102 -10.75 23.60 -16.43
CA ARG A 102 -10.33 23.63 -17.84
C ARG A 102 -11.41 24.13 -18.80
N LYS A 103 -12.60 24.50 -18.30
CA LYS A 103 -13.77 24.94 -19.08
C LYS A 103 -14.23 23.90 -20.12
N VAL A 104 -14.18 22.62 -19.75
CA VAL A 104 -14.67 21.51 -20.58
C VAL A 104 -15.71 20.70 -19.83
N ASP A 105 -16.71 20.19 -20.55
CA ASP A 105 -17.76 19.33 -19.99
C ASP A 105 -17.24 17.95 -19.63
N MET A 106 -17.97 17.23 -18.78
CA MET A 106 -17.71 15.81 -18.52
C MET A 106 -17.86 14.99 -19.82
N ILE A 107 -17.01 13.99 -19.97
CA ILE A 107 -17.12 13.00 -21.06
C ILE A 107 -18.02 11.85 -20.61
N GLU A 108 -18.83 11.31 -21.52
CA GLU A 108 -19.76 10.22 -21.23
C GLU A 108 -19.02 8.91 -20.89
N GLU A 109 -17.84 8.72 -21.49
CA GLU A 109 -17.00 7.53 -21.32
C GLU A 109 -16.57 7.33 -19.86
N PHE A 110 -16.50 8.40 -19.06
CA PHE A 110 -16.22 8.30 -17.63
C PHE A 110 -17.21 7.38 -16.91
N ASP A 111 -18.49 7.44 -17.31
CA ASP A 111 -19.56 6.66 -16.71
C ASP A 111 -19.72 5.27 -17.39
N GLN A 112 -18.94 4.96 -18.43
CA GLN A 112 -19.00 3.69 -19.19
C GLN A 112 -17.97 2.65 -18.73
N TYR A 113 -16.76 3.08 -18.36
CA TYR A 113 -15.68 2.19 -17.92
C TYR A 113 -14.69 2.91 -16.99
N PRO A 114 -14.01 2.18 -16.09
CA PRO A 114 -13.02 2.78 -15.20
C PRO A 114 -11.80 3.25 -15.99
N ILE A 115 -11.47 4.53 -15.86
CA ILE A 115 -10.27 5.13 -16.45
C ILE A 115 -9.12 4.99 -15.45
N PHE A 116 -7.96 4.56 -15.93
CA PHE A 116 -6.73 4.52 -15.15
C PHE A 116 -5.52 4.73 -16.06
N TYR A 117 -4.37 5.04 -15.45
CA TYR A 117 -3.09 5.09 -16.12
C TYR A 117 -2.02 4.35 -15.31
N PHE A 118 -0.88 4.06 -15.94
CA PHE A 118 0.26 3.47 -15.26
C PHE A 118 1.09 4.57 -14.62
N THR A 119 1.19 4.55 -13.29
CA THR A 119 2.10 5.44 -12.55
C THR A 119 3.47 4.78 -12.39
N ASN A 120 4.52 5.59 -12.23
CA ASN A 120 5.86 5.06 -12.03
C ASN A 120 5.97 4.35 -10.67
N HIS A 121 5.87 3.03 -10.69
CA HIS A 121 5.98 2.19 -9.49
C HIS A 121 7.35 2.31 -8.78
N ASN A 122 8.40 2.73 -9.49
CA ASN A 122 9.72 2.96 -8.90
C ASN A 122 9.81 4.28 -8.10
N SER A 123 8.79 5.13 -8.16
CA SER A 123 8.72 6.39 -7.41
C SER A 123 8.00 6.27 -6.06
N ILE A 124 7.57 5.06 -5.68
CA ILE A 124 6.85 4.83 -4.43
C ILE A 124 7.77 5.14 -3.24
N GLN A 125 7.24 5.92 -2.30
CA GLN A 125 7.94 6.36 -1.10
C GLN A 125 7.08 6.07 0.13
N GLY A 126 7.76 5.83 1.25
CA GLY A 126 7.12 5.69 2.55
C GLY A 126 6.59 7.01 3.10
N PRO A 127 5.95 6.97 4.27
CA PRO A 127 5.53 8.19 4.96
C PRO A 127 6.74 9.05 5.35
N GLY A 128 6.56 10.37 5.39
CA GLY A 128 7.59 11.30 5.85
C GLY A 128 7.87 12.39 4.83
N ASN A 129 9.13 12.83 4.79
CA ASN A 129 9.56 13.89 3.89
C ASN A 129 9.58 13.40 2.45
N ILE A 130 9.02 14.20 1.56
CA ILE A 130 9.03 13.95 0.12
C ILE A 130 10.09 14.85 -0.51
N TYR A 131 10.97 14.28 -1.32
CA TYR A 131 12.02 15.01 -2.02
C TYR A 131 11.57 15.34 -3.45
N CYS A 132 11.53 16.62 -3.77
CA CYS A 132 11.13 17.11 -5.08
C CYS A 132 12.20 18.02 -5.69
N MET A 133 12.25 18.09 -7.02
CA MET A 133 13.07 19.07 -7.72
C MET A 133 12.45 20.48 -7.58
N PRO A 134 13.24 21.56 -7.63
CA PRO A 134 12.75 22.93 -7.46
C PRO A 134 11.50 23.27 -8.30
N ASP A 135 11.47 22.84 -9.57
CA ASP A 135 10.37 23.16 -10.48
C ASP A 135 9.06 22.45 -10.12
N HIS A 136 9.12 21.29 -9.46
CA HIS A 136 7.91 20.58 -9.01
C HIS A 136 7.11 21.41 -7.99
N PHE A 137 7.78 22.30 -7.24
CA PHE A 137 7.11 23.16 -6.26
C PHE A 137 6.24 24.25 -6.91
N ASN A 138 6.39 24.51 -8.21
CA ASN A 138 5.49 25.40 -8.93
C ASN A 138 4.15 24.70 -9.18
N LYS A 139 3.17 24.93 -8.29
CA LYS A 139 1.85 24.25 -8.26
C LYS A 139 1.94 22.75 -7.91
N LEU A 140 2.79 22.42 -6.95
CA LEU A 140 2.74 21.11 -6.30
C LEU A 140 1.39 20.94 -5.60
N ASP A 141 0.74 19.80 -5.82
CA ASP A 141 -0.54 19.46 -5.25
C ASP A 141 -0.53 18.03 -4.71
N PHE A 142 -1.43 17.75 -3.78
CA PHE A 142 -1.61 16.42 -3.20
C PHE A 142 -2.92 15.80 -3.70
N GLU A 143 -2.93 14.49 -3.88
CA GLU A 143 -4.15 13.74 -4.22
C GLU A 143 -4.35 12.65 -3.17
N LEU A 144 -5.32 12.85 -2.28
CA LEU A 144 -5.65 11.87 -1.26
C LEU A 144 -6.39 10.68 -1.89
N GLU A 145 -5.82 9.49 -1.76
CA GLU A 145 -6.32 8.29 -2.39
C GLU A 145 -6.39 7.09 -1.45
N ALA A 146 -7.27 6.15 -1.81
CA ALA A 146 -7.28 4.81 -1.28
C ALA A 146 -6.66 3.88 -2.32
N ALA A 147 -5.58 3.19 -1.95
CA ALA A 147 -4.92 2.22 -2.80
C ALA A 147 -5.24 0.79 -2.35
N VAL A 148 -5.38 -0.09 -3.34
CA VAL A 148 -5.69 -1.51 -3.17
C VAL A 148 -4.45 -2.33 -3.48
N VAL A 149 -4.05 -3.20 -2.56
CA VAL A 149 -2.95 -4.16 -2.78
C VAL A 149 -3.55 -5.46 -3.27
N ILE A 150 -3.03 -5.99 -4.39
CA ILE A 150 -3.47 -7.25 -4.97
C ILE A 150 -2.59 -8.39 -4.43
N CYS A 151 -3.21 -9.47 -3.97
CA CYS A 151 -2.51 -10.62 -3.38
C CYS A 151 -2.49 -11.89 -4.24
N GLN A 152 -3.19 -11.88 -5.38
CA GLN A 152 -3.27 -13.04 -6.26
C GLN A 152 -3.13 -12.64 -7.73
N PRO A 153 -2.45 -13.45 -8.56
CA PRO A 153 -2.42 -13.22 -9.99
C PRO A 153 -3.77 -13.56 -10.62
N GLY A 154 -4.17 -12.81 -11.65
CA GLY A 154 -5.40 -13.10 -12.37
C GLY A 154 -5.48 -12.34 -13.69
N ARG A 155 -6.38 -12.80 -14.56
CA ARG A 155 -6.67 -12.17 -15.85
C ARG A 155 -8.17 -12.26 -16.11
N ASN A 156 -8.77 -11.17 -16.58
CA ASN A 156 -10.21 -11.07 -16.85
C ASN A 156 -11.07 -11.51 -15.64
N ILE A 157 -10.70 -11.02 -14.45
CA ILE A 157 -11.37 -11.34 -13.20
C ILE A 157 -12.80 -10.76 -13.26
N PRO A 158 -13.86 -11.57 -13.08
CA PRO A 158 -15.21 -11.05 -12.96
C PRO A 158 -15.35 -10.09 -11.77
N ALA A 159 -16.09 -9.00 -11.93
CA ALA A 159 -16.19 -7.96 -10.91
C ALA A 159 -16.71 -8.52 -9.57
N GLU A 160 -17.64 -9.47 -9.60
CA GLU A 160 -18.20 -10.13 -8.41
C GLU A 160 -17.19 -11.01 -7.65
N LYS A 161 -16.01 -11.28 -8.24
CA LYS A 161 -14.92 -12.04 -7.60
C LYS A 161 -13.74 -11.17 -7.19
N ALA A 162 -13.76 -9.87 -7.49
CA ALA A 162 -12.62 -8.97 -7.32
C ALA A 162 -12.12 -8.92 -5.87
N ASP A 163 -13.03 -8.94 -4.89
CA ASP A 163 -12.70 -8.86 -3.46
C ASP A 163 -11.76 -9.99 -2.99
N ALA A 164 -11.84 -11.17 -3.60
CA ALA A 164 -10.96 -12.30 -3.27
C ALA A 164 -9.49 -12.06 -3.66
N TYR A 165 -9.23 -11.09 -4.54
CA TYR A 165 -7.89 -10.71 -5.00
C TYR A 165 -7.30 -9.55 -4.19
N ILE A 166 -8.09 -8.93 -3.30
CA ILE A 166 -7.65 -7.81 -2.46
C ILE A 166 -6.89 -8.35 -1.25
N GLY A 167 -5.59 -8.10 -1.21
CA GLY A 167 -4.73 -8.43 -0.07
C GLY A 167 -4.77 -7.38 1.04
N GLY A 168 -5.12 -6.14 0.69
CA GLY A 168 -5.20 -5.07 1.67
C GLY A 168 -5.53 -3.72 1.06
N LEU A 169 -5.73 -2.76 1.95
CA LEU A 169 -5.97 -1.36 1.62
C LEU A 169 -4.90 -0.51 2.28
N MET A 170 -4.51 0.57 1.60
CA MET A 170 -3.60 1.58 2.12
C MET A 170 -4.06 2.97 1.70
N ILE A 171 -3.54 3.99 2.38
CA ILE A 171 -3.69 5.38 1.95
C ILE A 171 -2.52 5.69 1.04
N MET A 172 -2.80 6.35 -0.08
CA MET A 172 -1.79 6.89 -0.98
C MET A 172 -1.98 8.40 -1.12
N ASN A 173 -0.87 9.10 -1.31
CA ASN A 173 -0.89 10.49 -1.74
C ASN A 173 -0.18 10.57 -3.09
N ASP A 174 -0.93 10.76 -4.17
CA ASP A 174 -0.34 10.93 -5.50
C ASP A 174 0.11 12.39 -5.66
N MET A 175 1.41 12.61 -5.45
CA MET A 175 2.01 13.94 -5.50
C MET A 175 2.09 14.41 -6.95
N SER A 176 1.38 15.50 -7.24
CA SER A 176 1.16 15.97 -8.59
C SER A 176 1.76 17.36 -8.80
N ALA A 177 2.79 17.46 -9.65
CA ALA A 177 3.29 18.76 -10.13
C ALA A 177 2.41 19.26 -11.28
N ARG A 178 1.55 20.24 -11.00
CA ARG A 178 0.56 20.75 -11.98
C ARG A 178 1.13 21.88 -12.83
N THR A 179 0.53 22.12 -14.00
CA THR A 179 0.90 23.22 -14.91
C THR A 179 -0.18 24.28 -15.08
#